data_AF-A0A2K3JK21-F1
#
_entry.id   AF-A0A2K3JK21-F1
#
_cell.length_a   1.000
_cell.length_b   1.000
_cell.length_c   1.000
_cell.angle_alpha   90.00
_cell.angle_beta   90.00
_cell.angle_gamma   90.00
#
_symmetry.space_group_name_H-M   'P 1'
#
loop_
_entity.id
_entity.type
_entity.pdbx_description
1 polymer ?
#
loop_
_entity_poly.entity_id
_entity_poly.type
_entity_poly.pdbx_seq_one_letter_code
_entity_poly.pdbx_strand_id
1 'polypeptide(L)'
;HRYYGESVPFGSKEEAYKNATTLGYLTAEQALADFAVLVTDLKQNLSAIHCPVVLFGGSYGGMLAAWMRLKYPHIAVGALASSAPILQFEDIVPLETFYDIVSNDFK
;
A
#
# COMPACT_ATOMS: atom_id res chain seq x y z
N HIS A 1 0.27 -6.70 -4.51
CA HIS A 1 -0.84 -5.72 -4.44
C HIS A 1 -1.91 -6.21 -5.38
N ARG A 2 -3.16 -6.37 -4.92
CA ARG A 2 -4.27 -6.79 -5.80
C ARG A 2 -4.35 -5.90 -7.06
N TYR A 3 -4.73 -6.51 -8.18
CA TYR A 3 -4.78 -5.95 -9.55
C TYR A 3 -3.43 -5.72 -10.24
N TYR A 4 -2.29 -5.86 -9.56
CA TYR A 4 -0.98 -5.67 -10.19
C TYR A 4 -0.27 -7.01 -10.43
N GLY A 5 0.48 -7.07 -11.54
CA GLY A 5 1.22 -8.28 -11.94
C GLY A 5 0.28 -9.47 -12.16
N GLU A 6 0.54 -10.54 -11.44
CA GLU A 6 -0.24 -11.79 -11.44
C GLU A 6 -1.29 -11.85 -10.33
N SER A 7 -1.28 -10.90 -9.38
CA SER A 7 -2.25 -10.83 -8.29
C SER A 7 -3.58 -10.23 -8.76
N VAL A 8 -4.28 -10.92 -9.65
CA VAL A 8 -5.47 -10.41 -10.33
C VAL A 8 -6.73 -11.12 -9.82
N PRO A 9 -7.67 -10.39 -9.17
CA PRO A 9 -8.96 -10.94 -8.80
C PRO A 9 -9.80 -11.33 -10.03
N PHE A 10 -10.86 -12.11 -9.85
CA PHE A 10 -11.78 -12.50 -10.94
C PHE A 10 -11.15 -13.30 -12.10
N GLY A 11 -9.95 -13.86 -11.89
CA GLY A 11 -9.32 -14.85 -12.77
C GLY A 11 -8.58 -14.28 -13.98
N SER A 12 -8.95 -13.10 -14.50
CA SER A 12 -8.23 -12.45 -15.61
C SER A 12 -8.23 -10.93 -15.48
N LYS A 13 -7.26 -10.27 -16.11
CA LYS A 13 -7.22 -8.79 -16.17
C LYS A 13 -8.43 -8.25 -16.93
N GLU A 14 -8.87 -8.93 -17.96
CA GLU A 14 -10.05 -8.51 -18.72
C GLU A 14 -11.28 -8.43 -17.82
N GLU A 15 -11.55 -9.45 -17.00
CA GLU A 15 -12.71 -9.44 -16.11
C GLU A 15 -12.51 -8.48 -14.93
N ALA A 16 -11.31 -8.43 -14.33
CA ALA A 16 -11.01 -7.56 -13.20
C ALA A 16 -11.20 -6.06 -13.51
N TYR A 17 -10.90 -5.65 -14.74
CA TYR A 17 -10.97 -4.25 -15.17
C TYR A 17 -12.21 -3.91 -16.01
N LYS A 18 -13.14 -4.87 -16.16
CA LYS A 18 -14.29 -4.78 -17.07
C LYS A 18 -15.23 -3.62 -16.78
N ASN A 19 -15.56 -3.37 -15.52
CA ASN A 19 -16.54 -2.35 -15.12
C ASN A 19 -16.34 -1.93 -13.66
N ALA A 20 -17.12 -0.94 -13.21
CA ALA A 20 -17.04 -0.41 -11.85
C ALA A 20 -17.31 -1.46 -10.75
N THR A 21 -18.11 -2.49 -11.03
CA THR A 21 -18.41 -3.55 -10.06
C THR A 21 -17.19 -4.43 -9.80
N THR A 22 -16.46 -4.81 -10.84
CA THR A 22 -15.23 -5.61 -10.68
C THR A 22 -14.05 -4.75 -10.29
N LEU A 23 -13.92 -3.53 -10.82
CA LEU A 23 -12.83 -2.61 -10.49
C LEU A 23 -12.97 -2.01 -9.07
N GLY A 24 -14.18 -1.97 -8.52
CA GLY A 24 -14.46 -1.37 -7.20
C GLY A 24 -13.72 -2.01 -6.03
N TYR A 25 -13.13 -3.20 -6.20
CA TYR A 25 -12.28 -3.83 -5.18
C TYR A 25 -10.80 -3.42 -5.25
N LEU A 26 -10.42 -2.58 -6.22
CA LEU A 26 -9.09 -1.96 -6.30
C LEU A 26 -9.05 -0.72 -5.39
N THR A 27 -8.93 -0.95 -4.08
CA THR A 27 -8.77 0.13 -3.10
C THR A 27 -7.58 -0.12 -2.18
N ALA A 28 -7.09 0.95 -1.54
CA ALA A 28 -6.00 0.84 -0.57
C ALA A 28 -6.43 0.00 0.65
N GLU A 29 -7.64 0.22 1.18
CA GLU A 29 -8.19 -0.52 2.34
C GLU A 29 -8.20 -2.03 2.09
N GLN A 30 -8.64 -2.40 0.89
CA GLN A 30 -8.68 -3.77 0.42
C GLN A 30 -7.26 -4.38 0.29
N ALA A 31 -6.29 -3.63 -0.24
CA ALA A 31 -4.90 -4.07 -0.29
C ALA A 31 -4.28 -4.20 1.12
N LEU A 32 -4.61 -3.31 2.06
CA LEU A 32 -4.17 -3.43 3.45
C LEU A 32 -4.76 -4.67 4.14
N ALA A 33 -6.05 -4.97 3.88
CA ALA A 33 -6.68 -6.18 4.38
C ALA A 33 -6.01 -7.45 3.82
N ASP A 34 -5.63 -7.47 2.54
CA ASP A 34 -4.85 -8.59 1.96
C ASP A 34 -3.53 -8.80 2.72
N PHE A 35 -2.81 -7.71 3.02
CA PHE A 35 -1.55 -7.81 3.76
C PHE A 35 -1.76 -8.30 5.19
N ALA A 36 -2.83 -7.87 5.86
CA ALA A 36 -3.16 -8.32 7.21
C ALA A 36 -3.42 -9.83 7.26
N VAL A 37 -4.23 -10.35 6.34
CA VAL A 37 -4.53 -11.78 6.22
C VAL A 37 -3.25 -12.55 5.89
N LEU A 38 -2.51 -12.12 4.85
CA LEU A 38 -1.28 -12.78 4.44
C LEU A 38 -0.26 -12.89 5.58
N VAL A 39 -0.01 -11.80 6.32
CA VAL A 39 0.92 -11.82 7.45
C VAL A 39 0.44 -12.76 8.55
N THR A 40 -0.86 -12.78 8.84
CA THR A 40 -1.44 -13.67 9.86
C THR A 40 -1.25 -15.14 9.45
N ASP A 41 -1.58 -15.47 8.21
CA ASP A 41 -1.46 -16.82 7.67
C ASP A 41 0.00 -17.29 7.63
N LEU A 42 0.94 -16.41 7.20
CA LEU A 42 2.38 -16.71 7.22
C LEU A 42 2.87 -17.01 8.64
N LYS A 43 2.47 -16.21 9.62
CA LYS A 43 2.88 -16.42 11.01
C LYS A 43 2.37 -17.74 11.57
N GLN A 44 1.15 -18.15 11.21
CA GLN A 44 0.60 -19.46 11.60
C GLN A 44 1.34 -20.60 10.91
N ASN A 45 1.48 -20.54 9.58
CA ASN A 45 2.08 -21.60 8.78
C ASN A 45 3.56 -21.82 9.07
N LEU A 46 4.28 -20.77 9.50
CA LEU A 46 5.70 -20.83 9.81
C LEU A 46 6.00 -20.98 11.31
N SER A 47 4.98 -21.25 12.16
CA SER A 47 5.13 -21.29 13.62
C SER A 47 5.79 -20.04 14.22
N ALA A 48 5.55 -18.88 13.59
CA ALA A 48 6.16 -17.59 13.88
C ALA A 48 5.18 -16.62 14.57
N ILE A 49 4.21 -17.15 15.33
CA ILE A 49 3.10 -16.38 15.94
C ILE A 49 3.60 -15.19 16.78
N HIS A 50 4.73 -15.34 17.47
CA HIS A 50 5.33 -14.30 18.31
C HIS A 50 6.39 -13.44 17.60
N CYS A 51 6.74 -13.73 16.36
CA CYS A 51 7.74 -12.94 15.64
C CYS A 51 7.21 -11.53 15.34
N PRO A 52 8.00 -10.48 15.64
CA PRO A 52 7.64 -9.12 15.26
C PRO A 52 7.74 -8.95 13.75
N VAL A 53 6.85 -8.14 13.18
CA VAL A 53 6.82 -7.82 11.75
C VAL A 53 7.11 -6.34 11.56
N VAL A 54 8.03 -6.01 10.67
CA VAL A 54 8.33 -4.63 10.24
C VAL A 54 7.96 -4.48 8.78
N LEU A 55 7.21 -3.42 8.47
CA LEU A 55 6.74 -3.13 7.12
C LEU A 55 7.74 -2.26 6.38
N PHE A 56 7.91 -2.48 5.08
CA PHE A 56 8.78 -1.69 4.22
C PHE A 56 8.03 -1.29 2.96
N GLY A 57 8.20 -0.05 2.52
CA GLY A 57 7.64 0.41 1.26
C GLY A 57 8.25 1.72 0.78
N GLY A 58 8.26 1.90 -0.54
CA GLY A 58 8.69 3.14 -1.20
C GLY A 58 7.53 3.77 -1.98
N SER A 59 7.50 5.12 -2.09
CA SER A 59 6.46 5.83 -2.84
C SER A 59 5.06 5.45 -2.35
N TYR A 60 4.12 5.08 -3.22
CA TYR A 60 2.80 4.56 -2.84
C TYR A 60 2.90 3.32 -1.93
N GLY A 61 3.88 2.44 -2.15
CA GLY A 61 4.15 1.33 -1.23
C GLY A 61 4.53 1.80 0.18
N GLY A 62 5.22 2.94 0.29
CA GLY A 62 5.51 3.58 1.57
C GLY A 62 4.27 4.16 2.24
N MET A 63 3.35 4.73 1.45
CA MET A 63 2.03 5.18 1.95
C MET A 63 1.25 3.98 2.52
N LEU A 64 1.21 2.86 1.80
CA LEU A 64 0.61 1.62 2.28
C LEU A 64 1.28 1.10 3.55
N ALA A 65 2.61 1.10 3.65
CA ALA A 65 3.32 0.68 4.87
C ALA A 65 2.96 1.56 6.07
N ALA A 66 2.92 2.89 5.88
CA ALA A 66 2.51 3.84 6.92
C ALA A 66 1.05 3.61 7.35
N TRP A 67 0.12 3.52 6.39
CA TRP A 67 -1.30 3.31 6.68
C TRP A 67 -1.58 1.94 7.30
N MET A 68 -0.86 0.89 6.90
CA MET A 68 -0.94 -0.43 7.52
C MET A 68 -0.54 -0.36 8.98
N ARG A 69 0.56 0.32 9.32
CA ARG A 69 0.97 0.49 10.73
C ARG A 69 -0.07 1.28 11.54
N LEU A 70 -0.71 2.29 10.94
CA LEU A 70 -1.76 3.07 11.59
C LEU A 70 -3.06 2.27 11.79
N LYS A 71 -3.50 1.49 10.81
CA LYS A 71 -4.80 0.79 10.83
C LYS A 71 -4.73 -0.61 11.45
N TYR A 72 -3.60 -1.29 11.34
CA TYR A 72 -3.37 -2.65 11.86
C TYR A 72 -2.16 -2.70 12.81
N PRO A 73 -2.10 -1.90 13.89
CA PRO A 73 -0.95 -1.85 14.78
C PRO A 73 -0.71 -3.16 15.55
N HIS A 74 -1.70 -4.05 15.59
CA HIS A 74 -1.61 -5.39 16.19
C HIS A 74 -0.92 -6.42 15.28
N ILE A 75 -0.75 -6.12 13.98
CA ILE A 75 -0.13 -7.03 13.00
C ILE A 75 1.39 -6.79 12.88
N ALA A 76 1.82 -5.53 12.80
CA ALA A 76 3.21 -5.16 12.57
C ALA A 76 3.66 -4.10 13.56
N VAL A 77 4.87 -4.23 14.12
CA VAL A 77 5.40 -3.37 15.20
C VAL A 77 5.90 -2.01 14.72
N GLY A 78 6.18 -1.87 13.42
CA GLY A 78 6.70 -0.63 12.83
C GLY A 78 6.66 -0.65 11.30
N ALA A 79 6.96 0.49 10.69
CA ALA A 79 7.01 0.65 9.25
C ALA A 79 8.13 1.62 8.83
N LEU A 80 8.85 1.29 7.77
CA LEU A 80 9.71 2.20 7.02
C LEU A 80 8.98 2.65 5.75
N ALA A 81 8.50 3.90 5.76
CA ALA A 81 7.78 4.52 4.65
C ALA A 81 8.71 5.46 3.87
N SER A 82 9.48 4.89 2.94
CA SER A 82 10.49 5.63 2.18
C SER A 82 9.87 6.48 1.08
N SER A 83 10.21 7.76 1.03
CA SER A 83 9.69 8.72 0.02
C SER A 83 8.18 8.62 -0.21
N ALA A 84 7.42 8.45 0.87
CA ALA A 84 5.96 8.26 0.82
C ALA A 84 5.25 9.63 0.84
N PRO A 85 4.59 10.06 -0.24
CA PRO A 85 3.97 11.38 -0.31
C PRO A 85 2.58 11.38 0.38
N ILE A 86 2.53 11.03 1.67
CA ILE A 86 1.27 10.89 2.43
C ILE A 86 0.50 12.22 2.60
N LEU A 87 1.15 13.36 2.35
CA LEU A 87 0.56 14.69 2.42
C LEU A 87 0.18 15.25 1.03
N GLN A 88 0.45 14.52 -0.06
CA GLN A 88 0.22 15.01 -1.43
C GLN A 88 -1.26 14.82 -1.84
N PHE A 89 -2.17 15.41 -1.08
CA PHE A 89 -3.61 15.34 -1.32
C PHE A 89 -4.25 16.72 -1.17
N GLU A 90 -5.23 16.99 -2.03
CA GLU A 90 -6.13 18.15 -1.95
C GLU A 90 -5.36 19.47 -1.75
N ASP A 91 -5.63 20.18 -0.66
CA ASP A 91 -5.06 21.47 -0.28
C ASP A 91 -4.02 21.39 0.85
N ILE A 92 -3.54 20.18 1.19
CA ILE A 92 -2.53 19.98 2.25
C ILE A 92 -1.18 20.58 1.85
N VAL A 93 -0.81 20.50 0.56
CA VAL A 93 0.42 21.07 0.00
C VAL A 93 0.11 21.88 -1.26
N PRO A 94 0.91 22.92 -1.59
CA PRO A 94 0.72 23.67 -2.84
C PRO A 94 0.78 22.77 -4.08
N LEU A 95 -0.09 23.02 -5.06
CA LEU A 95 -0.18 22.22 -6.30
C LEU A 95 1.15 22.15 -7.08
N GLU A 96 1.91 23.24 -7.08
CA GLU A 96 3.16 23.36 -7.83
C GLU A 96 4.37 22.70 -7.15
N THR A 97 4.21 22.22 -5.90
CA THR A 97 5.32 21.69 -5.08
C THR A 97 6.16 20.65 -5.83
N PHE A 98 5.52 19.75 -6.57
CA PHE A 98 6.26 18.72 -7.33
C PHE A 98 7.14 19.34 -8.42
N TYR A 99 6.59 20.25 -9.22
CA TYR A 99 7.30 20.88 -10.33
C TYR A 99 8.39 21.84 -9.85
N ASP A 100 8.16 22.54 -8.75
CA ASP A 100 9.16 23.40 -8.12
C ASP A 100 10.37 22.60 -7.65
N ILE A 101 10.15 21.46 -6.99
CA ILE A 101 11.23 20.55 -6.57
C ILE A 101 12.00 20.02 -7.78
N VAL A 102 11.29 19.47 -8.78
CA VAL A 102 11.91 18.96 -10.02
C VAL A 102 12.74 20.04 -10.71
N SER A 103 12.23 21.28 -10.80
CA SER A 103 12.95 22.38 -11.45
C SER A 103 14.20 22.81 -10.66
N ASN A 104 14.15 22.73 -9.33
CA ASN A 104 15.28 23.07 -8.46
C ASN A 104 16.40 22.03 -8.51
N ASP A 105 16.11 20.76 -8.81
CA ASP A 105 17.14 19.71 -8.95
C ASP A 105 18.10 19.96 -10.14
N PHE A 106 17.72 20.84 -11.09
CA PHE A 106 18.51 21.19 -12.29
C PHE A 106 19.13 22.59 -12.25
N LYS A 107 19.04 23.30 -11.12
CA LYS A 107 19.70 24.60 -10.91
C LYS A 107 21.08 24.41 -10.27
#